data_AF-A0A7V9L1N0-F1
#
_entry.id   AF-A0A7V9L1N0-F1
#
_cell.length_a   1.000
_cell.length_b   1.000
_cell.length_c   1.000
_cell.angle_alpha   90.00
_cell.angle_beta   90.00
_cell.angle_gamma   90.00
#
_symmetry.space_group_name_H-M   'P 1'
#
loop_
_entity.id
_entity.type
_entity.pdbx_description
1 polymer ?
#
loop_
_entity_poly.entity_id
_entity_poly.type
_entity_poly.pdbx_seq_one_letter_code
_entity_poly.pdbx_strand_id
1 'polypeptide(L)'
;MPASVVDAVNTPLPCACQCHDALSLDERIAGIEALYRFDDAMRGWGQTVIWDLAAPTMWRIQQQLGNVRWVTVRDGPCIHSRLLGFCVHETIHAMCGDPTLPNYGTPVGLPYGVPDAVPPSEEAAFLHPFNQNEARAWVGLAAVAYRLFKIEWQLLPAREVGTYGFAGGNALVEVPAGYRKVAHYDHGQHTRRYLALASKLEDEARAWFTEAKLDDIASKFEAAEVIGRAARPSKFPSAREMARIKPKKPGRNDLCPCGSMRKWKQCCGLLTGE
;
A
#
# COMPACT_ATOMS: atom_id res chain seq x y z
N MET A 1 -19.66 6.91 -2.40
CA MET A 1 -18.35 7.58 -2.27
C MET A 1 -17.35 6.53 -1.81
N PRO A 2 -16.09 6.58 -2.25
CA PRO A 2 -15.04 5.72 -1.70
C PRO A 2 -14.95 5.90 -0.19
N ALA A 3 -14.67 4.83 0.55
CA ALA A 3 -14.57 4.88 2.01
C ALA A 3 -13.44 5.84 2.46
N SER A 4 -13.72 6.61 3.51
CA SER A 4 -12.72 7.45 4.19
C SER A 4 -11.89 6.63 5.20
N VAL A 5 -10.80 7.22 5.71
CA VAL A 5 -10.01 6.60 6.78
C VAL A 5 -10.87 6.30 8.02
N VAL A 6 -11.81 7.20 8.35
CA VAL A 6 -12.72 7.04 9.48
C VAL A 6 -13.65 5.85 9.25
N ASP A 7 -14.21 5.71 8.05
CA ASP A 7 -15.06 4.55 7.72
C ASP A 7 -14.29 3.25 7.87
N ALA A 8 -13.03 3.23 7.45
CA ALA A 8 -12.18 2.04 7.52
C ALA A 8 -11.82 1.64 8.95
N VAL A 9 -11.48 2.59 9.84
CA VAL A 9 -11.13 2.29 11.23
C VAL A 9 -12.36 2.08 12.13
N ASN A 10 -13.52 2.64 11.78
CA ASN A 10 -14.76 2.48 12.53
C ASN A 10 -15.46 1.13 12.28
N THR A 11 -15.06 0.41 11.23
CA THR A 11 -15.62 -0.90 10.86
C THR A 11 -14.54 -1.98 10.78
N PRO A 12 -13.83 -2.26 11.89
CA PRO A 12 -12.81 -3.29 11.90
C PRO A 12 -13.42 -4.67 11.64
N LEU A 13 -12.73 -5.45 10.84
CA LEU A 13 -13.07 -6.83 10.52
C LEU A 13 -12.03 -7.77 11.14
N PRO A 14 -12.39 -9.02 11.46
CA PRO A 14 -11.41 -10.04 11.85
C PRO A 14 -10.32 -10.15 10.79
N CYS A 15 -9.05 -10.17 11.22
CA CYS A 15 -7.91 -10.23 10.32
C CYS A 15 -6.99 -11.42 10.64
N ALA A 16 -6.32 -11.95 9.62
CA ALA A 16 -5.41 -13.09 9.75
C ALA A 16 -4.24 -12.84 10.73
N CYS A 17 -3.81 -11.59 10.89
CA CYS A 17 -2.76 -11.20 11.82
C CYS A 17 -3.24 -11.10 13.28
N GLN A 18 -4.54 -11.28 13.55
CA GLN A 18 -5.14 -11.19 14.89
C GLN A 18 -4.74 -9.94 15.68
N CYS A 19 -4.59 -8.78 15.02
CA CYS A 19 -4.03 -7.57 15.63
C CYS A 19 -4.82 -7.09 16.87
N HIS A 20 -6.10 -7.42 16.99
CA HIS A 20 -6.89 -7.05 18.17
C HIS A 20 -6.59 -7.87 19.42
N ASP A 21 -6.02 -9.06 19.23
CA ASP A 21 -5.60 -9.95 20.31
C ASP A 21 -4.09 -9.83 20.54
N ALA A 22 -3.31 -9.61 19.48
CA ALA A 22 -1.85 -9.53 19.53
C ALA A 22 -1.31 -8.17 19.97
N LEU A 23 -1.99 -7.06 19.63
CA LEU A 23 -1.53 -5.71 19.98
C LEU A 23 -2.25 -5.18 21.22
N SER A 24 -1.49 -4.49 22.06
CA SER A 24 -2.01 -3.71 23.18
C SER A 24 -2.96 -2.61 22.70
N LEU A 25 -3.72 -2.02 23.63
CA LEU A 25 -4.57 -0.88 23.27
C LEU A 25 -3.74 0.31 22.78
N ASP A 26 -2.60 0.61 23.41
CA ASP A 26 -1.79 1.77 23.04
C ASP A 26 -1.12 1.59 21.67
N GLU A 27 -0.70 0.38 21.31
CA GLU A 27 -0.23 0.08 19.94
C GLU A 27 -1.33 0.26 18.90
N ARG A 28 -2.57 -0.17 19.20
CA ARG A 28 -3.72 0.05 18.30
C ARG A 28 -4.05 1.54 18.16
N ILE A 29 -3.90 2.32 19.22
CA ILE A 29 -4.03 3.78 19.17
C ILE A 29 -2.98 4.37 18.24
N ALA A 30 -1.70 4.05 18.46
CA ALA A 30 -0.61 4.52 17.62
C ALA A 30 -0.80 4.13 16.14
N GLY A 31 -1.31 2.92 15.88
CA GLY A 31 -1.64 2.49 14.53
C GLY A 31 -2.73 3.33 13.87
N ILE A 32 -3.81 3.68 14.58
CA ILE A 32 -4.88 4.54 14.03
C ILE A 32 -4.39 5.98 13.87
N GLU A 33 -3.60 6.51 14.80
CA GLU A 33 -2.96 7.81 14.65
C GLU A 33 -2.11 7.85 13.39
N ALA A 34 -1.26 6.84 13.16
CA ALA A 34 -0.45 6.75 11.95
C ALA A 34 -1.30 6.76 10.65
N LEU A 35 -2.43 6.05 10.62
CA LEU A 35 -3.35 6.08 9.47
C LEU A 35 -3.96 7.48 9.22
N TYR A 36 -4.34 8.19 10.28
CA TYR A 36 -4.82 9.57 10.16
C TYR A 36 -3.75 10.53 9.65
N ARG A 37 -2.53 10.39 10.16
CA ARG A 37 -1.39 11.20 9.71
C ARG A 37 -1.04 10.90 8.25
N PHE A 38 -1.15 9.64 7.83
CA PHE A 38 -1.00 9.25 6.43
C PHE A 38 -2.07 9.89 5.53
N ASP A 39 -3.36 9.83 5.91
CA ASP A 39 -4.45 10.48 5.14
C ASP A 39 -4.18 11.99 4.97
N ASP A 40 -3.74 12.65 6.04
CA ASP A 40 -3.33 14.05 6.01
C ASP A 40 -2.16 14.28 5.06
N ALA A 41 -1.06 13.54 5.18
CA ALA A 41 0.11 13.73 4.32
C ALA A 41 -0.23 13.54 2.83
N MET A 42 -0.98 12.48 2.49
CA MET A 42 -1.46 12.24 1.13
C MET A 42 -2.30 13.42 0.61
N ARG A 43 -3.23 13.93 1.43
CA ARG A 43 -4.05 15.09 1.09
C ARG A 43 -3.21 16.35 0.91
N GLY A 44 -2.16 16.53 1.71
CA GLY A 44 -1.18 17.61 1.57
C GLY A 44 -0.44 17.59 0.24
N TRP A 45 -0.20 16.39 -0.31
CA TRP A 45 0.32 16.22 -1.67
C TRP A 45 -0.73 16.29 -2.78
N GLY A 46 -1.99 16.57 -2.43
CA GLY A 46 -3.10 16.65 -3.38
C GLY A 46 -3.57 15.28 -3.87
N GLN A 47 -3.27 14.22 -3.12
CA GLN A 47 -3.77 12.86 -3.37
C GLN A 47 -5.07 12.60 -2.59
N THR A 48 -5.92 11.74 -3.12
CA THR A 48 -7.11 11.22 -2.46
C THR A 48 -6.89 9.76 -2.10
N VAL A 49 -6.83 9.45 -0.81
CA VAL A 49 -6.70 8.06 -0.36
C VAL A 49 -8.05 7.36 -0.45
N ILE A 50 -8.07 6.16 -1.03
CA ILE A 50 -9.23 5.28 -1.09
C ILE A 50 -9.03 4.13 -0.11
N TRP A 51 -9.88 4.09 0.91
CA TRP A 51 -9.80 3.14 2.03
C TRP A 51 -10.78 1.96 1.87
N ASP A 52 -11.17 1.67 0.63
CA ASP A 52 -12.14 0.63 0.30
C ASP A 52 -11.45 -0.74 0.13
N LEU A 53 -12.08 -1.81 0.65
CA LEU A 53 -11.62 -3.20 0.51
C LEU A 53 -11.51 -3.66 -0.95
N ALA A 54 -12.13 -2.91 -1.86
CA ALA A 54 -12.08 -3.11 -3.29
C ALA A 54 -10.81 -2.61 -3.96
N ALA A 55 -9.71 -2.46 -3.23
CA ALA A 55 -8.52 -1.79 -3.75
C ALA A 55 -8.05 -2.32 -5.13
N PRO A 56 -8.00 -3.65 -5.36
CA PRO A 56 -7.64 -4.20 -6.67
C PRO A 56 -8.55 -3.77 -7.82
N THR A 57 -9.85 -3.60 -7.56
CA THR A 57 -10.79 -3.11 -8.57
C THR A 57 -10.58 -1.62 -8.84
N MET A 58 -10.35 -0.84 -7.80
CA MET A 58 -10.12 0.60 -7.94
C MET A 58 -8.82 0.92 -8.67
N TRP A 59 -7.76 0.12 -8.49
CA TRP A 59 -6.52 0.25 -9.27
C TRP A 59 -6.78 0.13 -10.78
N ARG A 60 -7.63 -0.82 -11.21
CA ARG A 60 -7.99 -0.99 -12.63
C ARG A 60 -8.78 0.20 -13.17
N ILE A 61 -9.69 0.74 -12.38
CA ILE A 61 -10.47 1.94 -12.76
C ILE A 61 -9.53 3.15 -12.88
N GLN A 62 -8.65 3.35 -11.90
CA GLN A 62 -7.68 4.42 -11.88
C GLN A 62 -6.79 4.43 -13.13
N GLN A 63 -6.34 3.26 -13.59
CA GLN A 63 -5.58 3.12 -14.84
C GLN A 63 -6.36 3.62 -16.08
N GLN A 64 -7.67 3.36 -16.13
CA GLN A 64 -8.51 3.79 -17.25
C GLN A 64 -8.76 5.30 -17.25
N LEU A 65 -8.76 5.93 -16.07
CA LEU A 65 -9.00 7.36 -15.94
C LEU A 65 -7.74 8.21 -16.20
N GLY A 66 -6.54 7.65 -15.97
CA GLY A 66 -5.23 8.21 -16.33
C GLY A 66 -4.78 9.47 -15.59
N ASN A 67 -5.72 10.32 -15.17
CA ASN A 67 -5.48 11.65 -14.59
C ASN A 67 -5.96 11.79 -13.14
N VAL A 68 -6.36 10.68 -12.51
CA VAL A 68 -6.77 10.71 -11.10
C VAL A 68 -5.56 10.61 -10.17
N ARG A 69 -5.65 11.30 -9.04
CA ARG A 69 -4.66 11.30 -7.95
C ARG A 69 -5.20 10.46 -6.80
N TRP A 70 -5.38 9.17 -7.05
CA TRP A 70 -5.93 8.24 -6.06
C TRP A 70 -4.81 7.39 -5.48
N VAL A 71 -4.87 7.13 -4.17
CA VAL A 71 -4.00 6.18 -3.48
C VAL A 71 -4.86 5.15 -2.78
N THR A 72 -5.01 4.00 -3.41
CA THR A 72 -5.93 2.97 -2.94
C THR A 72 -5.16 1.93 -2.13
N VAL A 73 -5.44 1.83 -0.83
CA VAL A 73 -4.55 1.19 0.16
C VAL A 73 -5.11 -0.04 0.86
N ARG A 74 -6.41 -0.30 0.76
CA ARG A 74 -7.06 -1.36 1.56
C ARG A 74 -7.37 -2.60 0.73
N ASP A 75 -6.44 -3.55 0.73
CA ASP A 75 -6.60 -4.82 0.02
C ASP A 75 -7.12 -5.97 0.92
N GLY A 76 -7.46 -5.68 2.17
CA GLY A 76 -7.97 -6.67 3.11
C GLY A 76 -8.43 -6.11 4.46
N PRO A 77 -8.84 -7.00 5.39
CA PRO A 77 -9.46 -6.61 6.65
C PRO A 77 -8.48 -6.10 7.72
N CYS A 78 -7.17 -6.39 7.59
CA CYS A 78 -6.17 -6.07 8.61
C CYS A 78 -5.81 -4.58 8.63
N ILE A 79 -6.16 -3.88 9.70
CA ILE A 79 -5.89 -2.44 9.87
C ILE A 79 -4.43 -2.18 10.30
N HIS A 80 -3.94 -2.86 11.33
CA HIS A 80 -2.70 -2.44 12.01
C HIS A 80 -1.42 -3.00 11.41
N SER A 81 -1.41 -4.24 10.91
CA SER A 81 -0.20 -4.82 10.30
C SER A 81 -0.19 -4.65 8.79
N ARG A 82 -1.28 -4.98 8.07
CA ARG A 82 -1.32 -4.88 6.60
C ARG A 82 -1.66 -3.50 6.08
N LEU A 83 -2.82 -2.93 6.44
CA LEU A 83 -3.24 -1.62 5.90
C LEU A 83 -2.24 -0.52 6.26
N LEU A 84 -1.79 -0.44 7.51
CA LEU A 84 -0.75 0.50 7.89
C LEU A 84 0.58 0.20 7.17
N GLY A 85 0.97 -1.07 7.05
CA GLY A 85 2.17 -1.43 6.28
C GLY A 85 2.07 -1.01 4.81
N PHE A 86 0.89 -1.15 4.21
CA PHE A 86 0.57 -0.63 2.88
C PHE A 86 0.72 0.90 2.84
N CYS A 87 0.16 1.63 3.81
CA CYS A 87 0.27 3.09 3.87
C CYS A 87 1.74 3.56 3.98
N VAL A 88 2.56 2.89 4.79
CA VAL A 88 4.00 3.19 4.87
C VAL A 88 4.70 2.87 3.55
N HIS A 89 4.36 1.76 2.90
CA HIS A 89 4.88 1.39 1.58
C HIS A 89 4.59 2.47 0.53
N GLU A 90 3.35 2.94 0.41
CA GLU A 90 2.99 4.02 -0.53
C GLU A 90 3.60 5.37 -0.13
N THR A 91 3.81 5.62 1.16
CA THR A 91 4.56 6.80 1.62
C THR A 91 5.99 6.78 1.09
N ILE A 92 6.66 5.63 1.13
CA ILE A 92 8.01 5.49 0.60
C ILE A 92 8.04 5.74 -0.91
N HIS A 93 7.04 5.25 -1.65
CA HIS A 93 6.94 5.58 -3.08
C HIS A 93 6.75 7.06 -3.34
N ALA A 94 5.86 7.71 -2.58
CA ALA A 94 5.68 9.15 -2.63
C ALA A 94 7.00 9.90 -2.36
N MET A 95 7.85 9.42 -1.44
CA MET A 95 9.16 10.00 -1.14
C MET A 95 10.23 9.73 -2.21
N CYS A 96 10.11 8.63 -2.95
CA CYS A 96 11.06 8.25 -3.99
C CYS A 96 10.85 9.03 -5.31
N GLY A 97 9.77 9.79 -5.45
CA GLY A 97 9.75 10.88 -6.43
C GLY A 97 8.69 11.94 -6.22
N ASP A 98 7.74 12.11 -7.15
CA ASP A 98 6.84 13.27 -7.17
C ASP A 98 5.39 12.94 -6.81
N PRO A 99 5.00 13.07 -5.52
CA PRO A 99 3.66 12.74 -5.06
C PRO A 99 2.59 13.73 -5.55
N THR A 100 2.95 14.77 -6.32
CA THR A 100 1.99 15.71 -6.89
C THR A 100 1.48 15.29 -8.26
N LEU A 101 2.08 14.26 -8.89
CA LEU A 101 1.67 13.77 -10.20
C LEU A 101 0.57 12.70 -10.10
N PRO A 102 -0.31 12.55 -11.12
CA PRO A 102 -1.27 11.46 -11.20
C PRO A 102 -0.58 10.10 -11.16
N ASN A 103 -1.19 9.14 -10.45
CA ASN A 103 -0.70 7.75 -10.35
C ASN A 103 0.74 7.60 -9.84
N TYR A 104 1.28 8.63 -9.18
CA TYR A 104 2.59 8.56 -8.55
C TYR A 104 2.47 7.97 -7.14
N GLY A 105 3.35 7.04 -6.79
CA GLY A 105 3.26 6.34 -5.51
C GLY A 105 1.94 5.62 -5.28
N THR A 106 1.47 5.00 -6.35
CA THR A 106 0.46 3.96 -6.32
C THR A 106 1.02 2.79 -7.12
N PRO A 107 0.56 1.55 -6.90
CA PRO A 107 0.90 0.41 -7.76
C PRO A 107 0.56 0.61 -9.25
N VAL A 108 0.08 1.77 -9.69
CA VAL A 108 -0.33 2.09 -11.06
C VAL A 108 0.56 3.11 -11.79
N GLY A 109 1.70 3.51 -11.22
CA GLY A 109 2.77 4.17 -11.98
C GLY A 109 3.49 3.15 -12.88
N LEU A 110 3.28 3.24 -14.18
CA LEU A 110 3.68 2.23 -15.18
C LEU A 110 5.19 1.81 -15.12
N PRO A 111 5.53 0.60 -15.61
CA PRO A 111 4.60 -0.36 -16.21
C PRO A 111 4.70 -1.77 -15.61
N TYR A 112 3.55 -2.43 -15.49
CA TYR A 112 3.43 -3.89 -15.44
C TYR A 112 3.86 -4.56 -16.77
N GLY A 113 4.71 -3.88 -17.52
CA GLY A 113 5.13 -4.16 -18.87
C GLY A 113 6.38 -3.35 -19.20
N VAL A 114 6.88 -3.49 -20.40
CA VAL A 114 8.01 -2.69 -20.93
C VAL A 114 7.53 -2.13 -22.26
N PRO A 115 7.82 -0.87 -22.63
CA PRO A 115 7.45 -0.36 -23.94
C PRO A 115 7.96 -1.29 -25.04
N ASP A 116 7.16 -1.53 -26.08
CA ASP A 116 7.56 -2.42 -27.19
C ASP A 116 8.84 -1.93 -27.88
N ALA A 117 9.13 -0.63 -27.80
CA ALA A 117 10.34 0.00 -28.32
C ALA A 117 11.61 -0.34 -27.52
N VAL A 118 11.51 -0.81 -26.27
CA VAL A 118 12.67 -1.19 -25.45
C VAL A 118 13.06 -2.64 -25.76
N PRO A 119 14.27 -2.87 -26.32
CA PRO A 119 14.69 -4.20 -26.72
C PRO A 119 14.84 -5.12 -25.50
N PRO A 120 14.65 -6.45 -25.63
CA PRO A 120 14.80 -7.39 -24.52
C PRO A 120 16.16 -7.31 -23.80
N SER A 121 17.23 -6.93 -24.50
CA SER A 121 18.57 -6.72 -23.92
C SER A 121 18.65 -5.53 -22.95
N GLU A 122 17.75 -4.55 -23.08
CA GLU A 122 17.71 -3.34 -22.25
C GLU A 122 16.60 -3.39 -21.19
N GLU A 123 15.76 -4.43 -21.21
CA GLU A 123 14.64 -4.60 -20.29
C GLU A 123 15.05 -4.48 -18.82
N ALA A 124 16.11 -5.16 -18.41
CA ALA A 124 16.56 -5.15 -17.02
C ALA A 124 16.98 -3.73 -16.57
N ALA A 125 17.62 -2.97 -17.47
CA ALA A 125 18.02 -1.60 -17.20
C ALA A 125 16.80 -0.67 -17.12
N PHE A 126 15.84 -0.85 -18.02
CA PHE A 126 14.57 -0.12 -18.00
C PHE A 126 13.77 -0.37 -16.69
N LEU A 127 13.74 -1.62 -16.22
CA LEU A 127 12.97 -2.03 -15.04
C LEU A 127 13.67 -1.70 -13.72
N HIS A 128 15.00 -1.53 -13.74
CA HIS A 128 15.81 -1.29 -12.56
C HIS A 128 15.29 -0.15 -11.65
N PRO A 129 15.01 1.08 -12.14
CA PRO A 129 14.52 2.15 -11.27
C PRO A 129 13.18 1.83 -10.58
N PHE A 130 12.27 1.12 -11.25
CA PHE A 130 10.99 0.69 -10.67
C PHE A 130 11.20 -0.36 -9.58
N ASN A 131 12.04 -1.35 -9.87
CA ASN A 131 12.40 -2.40 -8.91
C ASN A 131 13.14 -1.83 -7.68
N GLN A 132 13.96 -0.78 -7.86
CA GLN A 132 14.59 -0.06 -6.75
C GLN A 132 13.59 0.66 -5.86
N ASN A 133 12.58 1.31 -6.44
CA ASN A 133 11.54 1.97 -5.66
C ASN A 133 10.72 0.95 -4.84
N GLU A 134 10.36 -0.19 -5.43
CA GLU A 134 9.74 -1.30 -4.68
C GLU A 134 10.64 -1.87 -3.60
N ALA A 135 11.93 -2.07 -3.90
CA ALA A 135 12.89 -2.55 -2.92
C ALA A 135 12.95 -1.60 -1.71
N ARG A 136 12.99 -0.29 -1.94
CA ARG A 136 12.93 0.72 -0.87
C ARG A 136 11.63 0.65 -0.08
N ALA A 137 10.48 0.55 -0.75
CA ALA A 137 9.17 0.48 -0.10
C ALA A 137 8.99 -0.81 0.72
N TRP A 138 9.68 -1.88 0.35
CA TRP A 138 9.74 -3.13 1.12
C TRP A 138 10.70 -3.05 2.32
N VAL A 139 11.99 -2.77 2.07
CA VAL A 139 13.01 -2.83 3.13
C VAL A 139 12.91 -1.66 4.12
N GLY A 140 12.39 -0.51 3.65
CA GLY A 140 12.26 0.70 4.46
C GLY A 140 11.10 0.67 5.44
N LEU A 141 10.24 -0.35 5.38
CA LEU A 141 8.97 -0.38 6.10
C LEU A 141 9.15 -0.14 7.60
N ALA A 142 10.05 -0.90 8.24
CA ALA A 142 10.31 -0.76 9.67
C ALA A 142 10.98 0.58 10.02
N ALA A 143 12.00 0.98 9.25
CA ALA A 143 12.76 2.21 9.52
C ALA A 143 11.88 3.46 9.39
N VAL A 144 11.06 3.54 8.35
CA VAL A 144 10.14 4.67 8.12
C VAL A 144 8.98 4.65 9.11
N ALA A 145 8.39 3.49 9.39
CA ALA A 145 7.32 3.38 10.39
C ALA A 145 7.79 3.81 11.79
N TYR A 146 8.99 3.37 12.19
CA TYR A 146 9.58 3.80 13.45
C TYR A 146 9.88 5.29 13.44
N ARG A 147 10.51 5.80 12.37
CA ARG A 147 10.88 7.21 12.27
C ARG A 147 9.66 8.14 12.37
N LEU A 148 8.61 7.85 11.60
CA LEU A 148 7.42 8.69 11.52
C LEU A 148 6.48 8.50 12.71
N PHE A 149 6.28 7.25 13.14
CA PHE A 149 5.15 6.88 14.00
C PHE A 149 5.55 6.17 15.30
N LYS A 150 6.84 5.87 15.51
CA LYS A 150 7.34 5.10 16.67
C LYS A 150 6.72 3.71 16.77
N ILE A 151 6.50 3.09 15.63
CA ILE A 151 5.90 1.75 15.51
C ILE A 151 7.01 0.71 15.49
N GLU A 152 6.94 -0.24 16.42
CA GLU A 152 7.93 -1.31 16.59
C GLU A 152 7.37 -2.71 16.29
N TRP A 153 6.04 -2.87 16.20
CA TRP A 153 5.45 -4.15 15.83
C TRP A 153 5.57 -4.42 14.32
N GLN A 154 5.43 -5.69 13.95
CA GLN A 154 5.56 -6.10 12.57
C GLN A 154 4.46 -5.50 11.68
N LEU A 155 4.90 -4.72 10.69
CA LEU A 155 4.09 -4.29 9.56
C LEU A 155 4.31 -5.24 8.38
N LEU A 156 3.27 -5.39 7.57
CA LEU A 156 3.28 -6.20 6.36
C LEU A 156 3.05 -5.28 5.16
N PRO A 157 3.95 -5.28 4.17
CA PRO A 157 3.84 -4.42 3.00
C PRO A 157 2.75 -4.92 2.04
N ALA A 158 2.45 -4.09 1.03
CA ALA A 158 1.49 -4.41 -0.02
C ALA A 158 1.91 -5.63 -0.87
N ARG A 159 3.21 -5.72 -1.20
CA ARG A 159 3.79 -6.70 -2.13
C ARG A 159 5.29 -6.81 -1.95
N GLU A 160 5.89 -7.84 -2.54
CA GLU A 160 7.32 -8.17 -2.46
C GLU A 160 8.23 -7.37 -3.40
N VAL A 161 9.53 -7.42 -3.11
CA VAL A 161 10.59 -6.79 -3.93
C VAL A 161 10.62 -7.42 -5.31
N GLY A 162 10.78 -6.62 -6.37
CA GLY A 162 10.91 -7.17 -7.72
C GLY A 162 9.59 -7.44 -8.43
N THR A 163 8.51 -6.84 -7.95
CA THR A 163 7.18 -6.99 -8.57
C THR A 163 7.12 -6.47 -10.02
N TYR A 164 8.14 -5.74 -10.49
CA TYR A 164 8.17 -5.14 -11.82
C TYR A 164 9.18 -5.72 -12.81
N GLY A 165 9.94 -6.79 -12.52
CA GLY A 165 10.92 -7.17 -13.54
C GLY A 165 11.82 -8.35 -13.35
N PHE A 166 11.29 -9.47 -12.85
CA PHE A 166 12.06 -10.70 -12.88
C PHE A 166 11.27 -11.81 -13.61
N ALA A 167 11.82 -12.27 -14.73
CA ALA A 167 11.08 -12.90 -15.83
C ALA A 167 10.38 -14.27 -15.62
N GLY A 168 9.20 -14.44 -14.97
CA GLY A 168 8.45 -15.71 -15.12
C GLY A 168 7.06 -15.87 -14.51
N GLY A 169 6.20 -14.86 -14.55
CA GLY A 169 4.83 -14.90 -14.02
C GLY A 169 3.92 -13.87 -14.68
N ASN A 170 2.59 -13.95 -14.49
CA ASN A 170 1.64 -13.07 -15.17
C ASN A 170 1.46 -11.74 -14.42
N ALA A 171 1.46 -10.61 -15.15
CA ALA A 171 1.04 -9.32 -14.61
C ALA A 171 -0.40 -9.39 -14.03
N LEU A 172 -0.63 -8.77 -12.86
CA LEU A 172 -1.95 -8.70 -12.21
C LEU A 172 -2.99 -7.88 -12.99
N VAL A 173 -2.52 -7.12 -13.97
CA VAL A 173 -3.29 -6.23 -14.83
C VAL A 173 -2.91 -6.47 -16.28
N GLU A 174 -3.85 -6.21 -17.18
CA GLU A 174 -3.54 -6.16 -18.60
C GLU A 174 -2.57 -5.03 -18.89
N VAL A 175 -1.63 -5.30 -19.79
CA VAL A 175 -0.60 -4.34 -20.17
C VAL A 175 -1.18 -3.46 -21.28
N PRO A 176 -1.04 -2.12 -21.19
CA PRO A 176 -1.61 -1.22 -22.19
C PRO A 176 -0.99 -1.45 -23.57
N ALA A 177 -1.70 -1.05 -24.62
CA ALA A 177 -1.17 -1.09 -25.99
C ALA A 177 0.17 -0.32 -26.09
N GLY A 178 1.13 -0.86 -26.84
CA GLY A 178 2.48 -0.31 -26.95
C GLY A 178 3.44 -0.75 -25.82
N TYR A 179 2.97 -1.63 -24.93
CA TYR A 179 3.78 -2.27 -23.91
C TYR A 179 3.63 -3.79 -24.01
N ARG A 180 4.73 -4.51 -23.82
CA ARG A 180 4.78 -5.97 -23.72
C ARG A 180 4.72 -6.41 -22.27
N LYS A 181 4.05 -7.55 -22.02
CA LYS A 181 4.02 -8.18 -20.70
C LYS A 181 5.43 -8.53 -20.24
N VAL A 182 5.75 -8.12 -19.03
CA VAL A 182 6.97 -8.56 -18.34
C VAL A 182 6.57 -9.64 -17.37
N ALA A 183 7.41 -10.65 -17.29
CA ALA A 183 7.12 -11.76 -16.43
C ALA A 183 7.52 -11.42 -14.97
N HIS A 184 6.71 -11.86 -14.00
CA HIS A 184 6.82 -11.57 -12.57
C HIS A 184 7.41 -12.75 -11.76
N TYR A 185 8.20 -12.50 -10.71
CA TYR A 185 8.61 -13.53 -9.75
C TYR A 185 8.22 -13.13 -8.34
N ASP A 186 7.59 -14.07 -7.64
CA ASP A 186 7.36 -14.01 -6.22
C ASP A 186 8.18 -15.07 -5.47
N HIS A 187 8.37 -14.86 -4.17
CA HIS A 187 9.08 -15.80 -3.29
C HIS A 187 8.47 -17.21 -3.27
N GLY A 188 7.17 -17.36 -3.57
CA GLY A 188 6.44 -18.63 -3.50
C GLY A 188 6.62 -19.49 -4.75
N GLN A 189 6.54 -18.90 -5.94
CA GLN A 189 6.68 -19.63 -7.22
C GLN A 189 8.13 -19.69 -7.71
N HIS A 190 8.97 -18.71 -7.34
CA HIS A 190 10.29 -18.52 -7.95
C HIS A 190 11.40 -18.19 -6.95
N THR A 191 11.34 -18.80 -5.75
CA THR A 191 12.18 -18.47 -4.58
C THR A 191 13.66 -18.28 -4.91
N ARG A 192 14.30 -19.23 -5.60
CA ARG A 192 15.74 -19.18 -5.88
C ARG A 192 16.12 -17.98 -6.76
N ARG A 193 15.32 -17.71 -7.79
CA ARG A 193 15.60 -16.63 -8.75
C ARG A 193 15.21 -15.27 -8.17
N TYR A 194 14.12 -15.21 -7.41
CA TYR A 194 13.75 -14.07 -6.59
C TYR A 194 14.91 -13.68 -5.68
N LEU A 195 15.38 -14.60 -4.81
CA LEU A 195 16.42 -14.30 -3.82
C LEU A 195 17.74 -13.87 -4.47
N ALA A 196 18.14 -14.50 -5.58
CA ALA A 196 19.36 -14.15 -6.28
C ALA A 196 19.38 -12.69 -6.81
N LEU A 197 18.22 -12.16 -7.20
CA LEU A 197 18.12 -10.84 -7.81
C LEU A 197 17.64 -9.76 -6.82
N ALA A 198 16.66 -10.09 -5.98
CA ALA A 198 16.10 -9.19 -4.99
C ALA A 198 17.11 -8.83 -3.91
N SER A 199 17.97 -9.76 -3.46
CA SER A 199 18.95 -9.50 -2.41
C SER A 199 19.84 -8.29 -2.71
N LYS A 200 20.33 -8.16 -3.96
CA LYS A 200 21.16 -7.01 -4.35
C LYS A 200 20.37 -5.69 -4.31
N LEU A 201 19.13 -5.70 -4.79
CA LEU A 201 18.26 -4.53 -4.72
C LEU A 201 17.94 -4.15 -3.28
N GLU A 202 17.70 -5.13 -2.42
CA GLU A 202 17.40 -4.92 -1.01
C GLU A 202 18.60 -4.31 -0.27
N ASP A 203 19.82 -4.75 -0.57
CA ASP A 203 21.04 -4.20 0.04
C ASP A 203 21.26 -2.74 -0.39
N GLU A 204 21.10 -2.44 -1.68
CA GLU A 204 21.17 -1.08 -2.21
C GLU A 204 20.06 -0.19 -1.62
N ALA A 205 18.85 -0.73 -1.47
CA ALA A 205 17.71 -0.04 -0.86
C ALA A 205 17.92 0.20 0.64
N ARG A 206 18.50 -0.75 1.38
CA ARG A 206 18.86 -0.57 2.81
C ARG A 206 19.90 0.54 2.97
N ALA A 207 20.92 0.57 2.13
CA ALA A 207 21.95 1.61 2.15
C ALA A 207 21.39 3.02 1.86
N TRP A 208 20.24 3.13 1.20
CA TRP A 208 19.57 4.41 0.94
C TRP A 208 18.96 5.05 2.19
N PHE A 209 18.50 4.25 3.17
CA PHE A 209 17.85 4.71 4.40
C PHE A 209 18.87 5.11 5.48
N THR A 210 19.68 6.13 5.19
CA THR A 210 20.54 6.77 6.21
C THR A 210 19.70 7.62 7.17
N GLU A 211 20.25 7.96 8.35
CA GLU A 211 19.58 8.89 9.30
C GLU A 211 19.16 10.21 8.62
N ALA A 212 20.06 10.83 7.86
CA ALA A 212 19.76 12.06 7.12
C ALA A 212 18.62 11.88 6.11
N LYS A 213 18.51 10.70 5.49
CA LYS A 213 17.40 10.38 4.59
C LYS A 213 16.09 10.19 5.35
N LEU A 214 16.12 9.51 6.49
CA LEU A 214 14.96 9.34 7.36
C LEU A 214 14.47 10.68 7.93
N ASP A 215 15.38 11.60 8.25
CA ASP A 215 15.07 12.98 8.66
C ASP A 215 14.41 13.78 7.52
N ASP A 216 14.95 13.69 6.29
CA ASP A 216 14.35 14.30 5.09
C ASP A 216 12.94 13.78 4.83
N ILE A 217 12.73 12.46 4.94
CA ILE A 217 11.41 11.83 4.81
C ILE A 217 10.45 12.37 5.88
N ALA A 218 10.88 12.42 7.14
CA ALA A 218 10.06 12.92 8.25
C ALA A 218 9.65 14.37 8.03
N SER A 219 10.59 15.24 7.67
CA SER A 219 10.33 16.66 7.40
C SER A 219 9.31 16.86 6.27
N LYS A 220 9.48 16.15 5.15
CA LYS A 220 8.53 16.22 4.01
C LYS A 220 7.15 15.71 4.38
N PHE A 221 7.08 14.59 5.11
CA PHE A 221 5.83 14.02 5.57
C PHE A 221 5.09 14.98 6.50
N GLU A 222 5.77 15.55 7.49
CA GLU A 222 5.20 16.50 8.45
C GLU A 222 4.70 17.79 7.78
N ALA A 223 5.47 18.31 6.81
CA ALA A 223 5.04 19.47 6.03
C ALA A 223 3.73 19.20 5.26
N ALA A 224 3.63 18.04 4.63
CA ALA A 224 2.41 17.64 3.93
C ALA A 224 1.24 17.37 4.89
N GLU A 225 1.53 16.74 6.03
CA GLU A 225 0.56 16.45 7.07
C GLU A 225 -0.12 17.73 7.57
N VAL A 226 0.64 18.80 7.80
CA VAL A 226 0.09 20.11 8.22
C VAL A 226 -0.91 20.65 7.19
N ILE A 227 -0.54 20.60 5.90
CA ILE A 227 -1.40 21.07 4.80
C ILE A 227 -2.68 20.24 4.71
N GLY A 228 -2.56 18.91 4.68
CA GLY A 228 -3.71 18.04 4.53
C GLY A 228 -4.63 18.03 5.75
N ARG A 229 -4.08 18.16 6.97
CA ARG A 229 -4.88 18.28 8.18
C ARG A 229 -5.81 19.49 8.14
N ALA A 230 -5.33 20.62 7.62
CA ALA A 230 -6.14 21.82 7.42
C ALA A 230 -7.23 21.64 6.35
N ALA A 231 -7.01 20.74 5.39
CA ALA A 231 -7.92 20.42 4.30
C ALA A 231 -8.89 19.26 4.61
N ARG A 232 -8.95 18.77 5.87
CA ARG A 232 -9.86 17.68 6.24
C ARG A 232 -11.32 18.06 5.99
N PRO A 233 -12.14 17.16 5.40
CA PRO A 233 -13.57 17.42 5.22
C PRO A 233 -14.33 17.44 6.55
N SER A 234 -13.83 16.74 7.57
CA SER A 234 -14.40 16.67 8.91
C SER A 234 -13.33 16.38 9.95
N LYS A 235 -13.63 16.67 11.21
CA LYS A 235 -12.77 16.30 12.33
C LYS A 235 -12.82 14.78 12.51
N PHE A 236 -11.64 14.15 12.52
CA PHE A 236 -11.56 12.72 12.82
C PHE A 236 -11.88 12.44 14.30
N PRO A 237 -12.57 11.32 14.62
CA PRO A 237 -12.73 10.84 15.99
C PRO A 237 -11.38 10.56 16.66
N SER A 238 -11.34 10.45 17.99
CA SER A 238 -10.09 10.14 18.65
C SER A 238 -9.61 8.73 18.30
N ALA A 239 -8.30 8.56 18.13
CA ALA A 239 -7.71 7.26 17.87
C ALA A 239 -7.98 6.26 19.01
N ARG A 240 -8.05 6.75 20.27
CA ARG A 240 -8.42 5.96 21.45
C ARG A 240 -9.83 5.40 21.40
N GLU A 241 -10.80 6.17 20.91
CA GLU A 241 -12.17 5.66 20.72
C GLU A 241 -12.20 4.60 19.63
N MET A 242 -11.57 4.87 18.48
CA MET A 242 -11.54 3.94 17.36
C MET A 242 -10.79 2.64 17.69
N ALA A 243 -9.67 2.71 18.42
CA ALA A 243 -8.88 1.56 18.84
C ALA A 243 -9.63 0.61 19.79
N ARG A 244 -10.71 1.06 20.44
CA ARG A 244 -11.53 0.22 21.33
C ARG A 244 -12.62 -0.55 20.58
N ILE A 245 -12.90 -0.19 19.32
CA ILE A 245 -13.94 -0.85 18.53
C ILE A 245 -13.50 -2.29 18.26
N LYS A 246 -14.32 -3.25 18.68
CA LYS A 246 -14.04 -4.65 18.46
C LYS A 246 -14.37 -5.05 17.01
N PRO A 247 -13.59 -5.94 16.39
CA PRO A 247 -13.89 -6.45 15.07
C PRO A 247 -15.25 -7.12 15.04
N LYS A 248 -16.03 -6.86 14.00
CA LYS A 248 -17.31 -7.53 13.76
C LYS A 248 -17.21 -8.35 12.47
N LYS A 249 -17.83 -9.52 12.46
CA LYS A 249 -18.01 -10.28 11.22
C LYS A 249 -18.76 -9.40 10.20
N PRO A 250 -18.42 -9.49 8.90
CA PRO A 250 -19.18 -8.79 7.87
C PRO A 250 -20.64 -9.25 7.91
N GLY A 251 -21.57 -8.31 7.79
CA GLY A 251 -22.98 -8.62 7.60
C GLY A 251 -23.23 -9.32 6.26
N ARG A 252 -24.28 -10.14 6.17
CA ARG A 252 -24.61 -10.91 4.96
C ARG A 252 -24.69 -10.07 3.68
N ASN A 253 -25.14 -8.81 3.79
CA ASN A 253 -25.27 -7.90 2.66
C ASN A 253 -24.10 -6.92 2.50
N ASP A 254 -23.11 -6.94 3.41
CA ASP A 254 -21.93 -6.09 3.33
C ASP A 254 -21.01 -6.57 2.21
N LEU A 255 -20.11 -5.71 1.74
CA LEU A 255 -19.10 -6.10 0.75
C LEU A 255 -18.18 -7.17 1.32
N CYS A 256 -17.85 -8.14 0.48
CA CYS A 256 -16.98 -9.23 0.86
C CYS A 256 -15.55 -8.73 1.13
N PRO A 257 -14.94 -9.02 2.29
CA PRO A 257 -13.60 -8.55 2.65
C PRO A 257 -12.46 -9.06 1.77
N CYS A 258 -12.72 -10.01 0.86
CA CYS A 258 -11.76 -10.44 -0.15
C CYS A 258 -11.62 -9.46 -1.33
N GLY A 259 -12.35 -8.34 -1.32
CA GLY A 259 -12.26 -7.30 -2.36
C GLY A 259 -12.96 -7.65 -3.68
N SER A 260 -13.77 -8.72 -3.71
CA SER A 260 -14.49 -9.18 -4.92
C SER A 260 -15.62 -8.25 -5.39
N MET A 261 -15.93 -7.19 -4.63
CA MET A 261 -17.07 -6.29 -4.85
C MET A 261 -18.46 -6.96 -4.78
N ARG A 262 -18.52 -8.24 -4.40
CA ARG A 262 -19.79 -8.96 -4.17
C ARG A 262 -20.22 -8.83 -2.72
N LYS A 263 -21.51 -9.03 -2.45
CA LYS A 263 -22.01 -9.18 -1.07
C LYS A 263 -21.37 -10.40 -0.40
N TRP A 264 -21.11 -10.35 0.90
CA TRP A 264 -20.50 -11.45 1.67
C TRP A 264 -21.22 -12.79 1.42
N LYS A 265 -22.55 -12.80 1.52
CA LYS A 265 -23.40 -14.00 1.28
C LYS A 265 -23.33 -14.56 -0.15
N GLN A 266 -22.81 -13.81 -1.10
CA GLN A 266 -22.66 -14.21 -2.52
C GLN A 266 -21.20 -14.52 -2.88
N CYS A 267 -20.32 -14.55 -1.88
CA CYS A 267 -18.89 -14.75 -2.06
C CYS A 267 -18.38 -15.66 -0.93
N CYS A 268 -17.46 -15.18 -0.11
CA CYS A 268 -16.84 -16.01 0.93
C CYS A 268 -17.82 -16.49 2.02
N GLY A 269 -18.98 -15.87 2.22
CA GLY A 269 -20.03 -16.39 3.11
C GLY A 269 -20.59 -17.74 2.68
N LEU A 270 -20.56 -18.05 1.36
CA LEU A 270 -20.94 -19.36 0.83
C LEU A 270 -19.96 -20.47 1.27
N LEU A 271 -18.68 -20.12 1.42
CA LEU A 271 -17.64 -21.06 1.83
C LEU A 271 -17.71 -21.41 3.33
N THR A 272 -18.33 -20.53 4.13
CA THR A 272 -18.46 -20.70 5.58
C THR A 272 -19.85 -21.18 6.02
N GLY A 273 -20.81 -21.32 5.09
CA GLY A 273 -22.18 -21.74 5.40
C GLY A 273 -23.05 -20.67 6.09
N GLU A 274 -22.76 -19.38 5.89
CA GLU A 274 -23.46 -18.22 6.50
C GLU A 274 -24.33 -17.42 5.49
#